data_AF-A0AAV7J9K7-F1
#
_entry.id   AF-A0AAV7J9K7-F1
#
_cell.length_a   1.000
_cell.length_b   1.000
_cell.length_c   1.000
_cell.angle_alpha   90.00
_cell.angle_beta   90.00
_cell.angle_gamma   90.00
#
_symmetry.space_group_name_H-M   'P 1'
#
loop_
_entity.id
_entity.type
_entity.pdbx_description
1 polymer ?
#
loop_
_entity_poly.entity_id
_entity_poly.type
_entity_poly.pdbx_seq_one_letter_code
_entity_poly.pdbx_strand_id
1 'polypeptide(L)'
;MSIIKTKGKDTIIFATKEDHSSPSKINLPEPEPRPGLLLPNGEINWNCPCLGGMATGPCGLEFRDAFSCFHYSTAEPKGSDCYDAFKMMQTCMSEYPALYGNKDNPADDIDMEEQREISSSKNENSLKRELSLNHEIDKPRTFAKSTEMEQTTIVGNN
;
A
#
# COMPACT_ATOMS: atom_id res chain seq x y z
N MET A 1 -34.11 -29.19 17.47
CA MET A 1 -33.58 -30.51 17.05
C MET A 1 -33.51 -30.52 15.55
N SER A 2 -32.34 -30.19 15.03
CA SER A 2 -32.01 -30.09 13.62
C SER A 2 -32.31 -31.38 12.87
N ILE A 3 -32.92 -31.24 11.68
CA ILE A 3 -33.30 -32.38 10.84
C ILE A 3 -32.16 -32.66 9.86
N ILE A 4 -31.64 -33.89 9.86
CA ILE A 4 -30.59 -34.32 8.94
C ILE A 4 -31.22 -35.19 7.84
N LYS A 5 -30.99 -34.84 6.57
CA LYS A 5 -31.42 -35.62 5.40
C LYS A 5 -30.22 -35.94 4.52
N THR A 6 -30.03 -37.21 4.21
CA THR A 6 -29.01 -37.64 3.24
C THR A 6 -29.64 -37.87 1.88
N LYS A 7 -29.12 -37.21 0.83
CA LYS A 7 -29.49 -37.46 -0.58
C LYS A 7 -28.24 -37.86 -1.35
N GLY A 8 -28.06 -39.17 -1.58
CA GLY A 8 -26.86 -39.67 -2.22
C GLY A 8 -25.61 -39.42 -1.36
N LYS A 9 -24.64 -38.66 -1.88
CA LYS A 9 -23.41 -38.27 -1.17
C LYS A 9 -23.60 -37.04 -0.28
N ASP A 10 -24.69 -36.30 -0.45
CA ASP A 10 -24.90 -35.03 0.24
C ASP A 10 -25.65 -35.24 1.56
N THR A 11 -25.18 -34.53 2.59
CA THR A 11 -25.85 -34.44 3.90
C THR A 11 -26.40 -33.04 4.08
N ILE A 12 -27.73 -32.93 4.13
CA ILE A 12 -28.46 -31.68 4.27
C ILE A 12 -28.90 -31.55 5.72
N ILE A 13 -28.44 -30.50 6.41
CA ILE A 13 -28.79 -30.22 7.81
C ILE A 13 -29.73 -29.01 7.82
N PHE A 14 -30.96 -29.20 8.28
CA PHE A 14 -31.93 -28.13 8.51
C PHE A 14 -31.79 -27.63 9.95
N ALA A 15 -31.13 -26.50 10.12
CA ALA A 15 -31.02 -25.81 11.40
C ALA A 15 -32.37 -25.18 11.78
N THR A 16 -32.84 -25.42 13.01
CA THR A 16 -34.00 -24.69 13.55
C THR A 16 -33.55 -23.39 14.19
N LYS A 17 -34.49 -22.45 14.40
CA LYS A 17 -34.18 -21.13 14.97
C LYS A 17 -33.54 -21.25 16.36
N GLU A 18 -33.95 -22.24 17.13
CA GLU A 18 -33.47 -22.52 18.49
C GLU A 18 -32.02 -23.05 18.46
N ASP A 19 -31.72 -23.95 17.52
CA ASP A 19 -30.37 -24.53 17.35
C ASP A 19 -29.36 -23.47 16.84
N HIS A 20 -29.84 -22.44 16.14
CA HIS A 20 -29.04 -21.28 15.69
C HIS A 20 -28.97 -20.15 16.73
N SER A 21 -29.81 -20.18 17.77
CA SER A 21 -29.85 -19.15 18.81
C SER A 21 -28.76 -19.34 19.86
N SER A 22 -28.28 -20.57 20.05
CA SER A 22 -27.11 -20.83 20.90
C SER A 22 -25.81 -20.70 20.10
N PRO A 23 -24.84 -19.89 20.54
CA PRO A 23 -23.52 -19.86 19.91
C PRO A 23 -22.87 -21.25 19.98
N SER A 24 -22.17 -21.62 18.91
CA SER A 24 -21.48 -22.90 18.80
C SER A 24 -20.48 -23.09 19.94
N LYS A 25 -20.51 -24.26 20.59
CA LYS A 25 -19.55 -24.66 21.65
C LYS A 25 -18.20 -25.12 21.10
N ILE A 26 -17.93 -24.89 19.81
CA ILE A 26 -16.71 -25.33 19.15
C ILE A 26 -15.62 -24.32 19.52
N ASN A 27 -14.63 -24.78 20.27
CA ASN A 27 -13.41 -24.02 20.48
C ASN A 27 -12.53 -24.22 19.24
N LEU A 28 -12.40 -23.18 18.42
CA LEU A 28 -11.46 -23.20 17.31
C LEU A 28 -10.05 -23.06 17.89
N PRO A 29 -9.06 -23.83 17.42
CA PRO A 29 -7.68 -23.56 17.79
C PRO A 29 -7.36 -22.10 17.45
N GLU A 30 -6.54 -21.46 18.28
CA GLU A 30 -6.11 -20.09 18.04
C GLU A 30 -5.47 -20.02 16.65
N PRO A 31 -5.86 -19.06 15.80
CA PRO A 31 -5.30 -18.96 14.47
C PRO A 31 -3.78 -18.80 14.57
N GLU A 32 -3.07 -19.80 14.05
CA GLU A 32 -1.61 -19.76 13.94
C GLU A 32 -1.17 -18.43 13.32
N PRO A 33 -0.11 -17.80 13.85
CA PRO A 33 0.40 -16.55 13.33
C PRO A 33 0.75 -16.73 11.85
N ARG A 34 -0.01 -16.04 10.98
CA ARG A 34 0.20 -16.12 9.54
C ARG A 34 1.59 -15.57 9.23
N PRO A 35 2.42 -16.28 8.43
CA PRO A 35 3.73 -15.80 8.07
C PRO A 35 3.60 -14.44 7.38
N GLY A 36 4.36 -13.46 7.87
CA GLY A 36 4.41 -12.11 7.32
C GLY A 36 5.09 -12.07 5.95
N LEU A 37 5.43 -10.87 5.51
CA LEU A 37 6.17 -10.66 4.26
C LEU A 37 7.57 -11.27 4.30
N LEU A 38 8.18 -11.28 5.48
CA LEU A 38 9.49 -11.85 5.71
C LEU A 38 9.35 -13.13 6.52
N LEU A 39 9.98 -14.17 6.02
CA LEU A 39 10.12 -15.43 6.73
C LEU A 39 11.16 -15.28 7.85
N PRO A 40 11.14 -16.13 8.88
CA PRO A 40 12.13 -16.10 9.96
C PRO A 40 13.59 -16.28 9.51
N ASN A 41 13.80 -16.86 8.32
CA ASN A 41 15.12 -17.03 7.70
C ASN A 41 15.62 -15.77 6.97
N GLY A 42 14.82 -14.70 6.88
CA GLY A 42 15.15 -13.47 6.16
C GLY A 42 14.77 -13.48 4.68
N GLU A 43 14.15 -14.54 4.17
CA GLU A 43 13.67 -14.59 2.80
C GLU A 43 12.28 -13.95 2.65
N ILE A 44 12.00 -13.41 1.46
CA ILE A 44 10.73 -12.79 1.13
C ILE A 44 9.69 -13.87 0.80
N ASN A 45 8.55 -13.85 1.50
CA ASN A 45 7.41 -14.71 1.24
C ASN A 45 6.57 -14.18 0.07
N TRP A 46 6.88 -14.63 -1.15
CA TRP A 46 6.16 -14.24 -2.37
C TRP A 46 4.69 -14.69 -2.43
N ASN A 47 4.28 -15.59 -1.54
CA ASN A 47 2.89 -16.06 -1.44
C ASN A 47 2.06 -15.21 -0.46
N CYS A 48 2.66 -14.22 0.20
CA CYS A 48 1.96 -13.36 1.13
C CYS A 48 0.90 -12.51 0.39
N PRO A 49 -0.41 -12.60 0.72
CA PRO A 49 -1.45 -11.80 0.08
C PRO A 49 -1.22 -10.29 0.17
N CYS A 50 -0.40 -9.83 1.13
CA CYS A 50 -0.04 -8.42 1.31
C CYS A 50 0.82 -7.85 0.16
N LEU A 51 1.49 -8.69 -0.64
CA LEU A 51 2.31 -8.24 -1.78
C LEU A 51 1.48 -7.84 -3.02
N GLY A 52 0.15 -7.83 -2.92
CA GLY A 52 -0.72 -7.36 -4.00
C GLY A 52 -0.61 -8.18 -5.29
N GLY A 53 -0.05 -9.40 -5.24
CA GLY A 53 0.08 -10.27 -6.40
C GLY A 53 1.08 -9.81 -7.48
N MET A 54 1.78 -8.70 -7.29
CA MET A 54 2.73 -8.15 -8.29
C MET A 54 3.86 -9.14 -8.62
N ALA A 55 4.27 -9.95 -7.63
CA ALA A 55 5.27 -11.00 -7.79
C ALA A 55 4.79 -12.22 -8.62
N THR A 56 3.51 -12.29 -8.97
CA THR A 56 2.90 -13.43 -9.70
C THR A 56 2.19 -12.94 -10.97
N GLY A 57 2.71 -11.89 -11.60
CA GLY A 57 2.23 -11.35 -12.87
C GLY A 57 3.24 -11.49 -14.01
N PRO A 58 2.92 -10.98 -15.22
CA PRO A 58 3.85 -10.97 -16.37
C PRO A 58 5.16 -10.22 -16.08
N CYS A 59 5.13 -9.23 -15.18
CA CYS A 59 6.30 -8.47 -14.73
C CYS A 59 6.81 -8.93 -13.35
N GLY A 60 6.39 -10.12 -12.90
CA GLY A 60 6.71 -10.62 -11.58
C GLY A 60 8.19 -10.93 -11.38
N LEU A 61 8.93 -11.23 -12.45
CA LEU A 61 10.39 -11.45 -12.38
C LEU A 61 11.12 -10.15 -12.04
N GLU A 62 10.87 -9.10 -12.81
CA GLU A 62 11.45 -7.77 -12.57
C GLU A 62 11.05 -7.22 -11.20
N PHE A 63 9.80 -7.45 -10.77
CA PHE A 63 9.34 -7.07 -9.44
C PHE A 63 10.09 -7.82 -8.32
N ARG A 64 10.30 -9.13 -8.48
CA ARG A 64 11.05 -9.93 -7.49
C ARG A 64 12.50 -9.47 -7.38
N ASP A 65 13.11 -9.14 -8.50
CA ASP A 65 14.51 -8.69 -8.55
C ASP A 65 14.66 -7.28 -7.94
N ALA A 66 13.78 -6.34 -8.29
CA ALA A 66 13.78 -5.00 -7.71
C ALA A 66 13.49 -5.03 -6.19
N PHE A 67 12.49 -5.80 -5.76
CA PHE A 67 12.08 -5.88 -4.36
C PHE A 67 13.10 -6.64 -3.50
N SER A 68 13.72 -7.69 -4.03
CA SER A 68 14.81 -8.38 -3.34
C SER A 68 16.04 -7.48 -3.20
N CYS A 69 16.41 -6.74 -4.26
CA CYS A 69 17.49 -5.76 -4.20
C CYS A 69 17.20 -4.70 -3.14
N PHE A 70 15.99 -4.13 -3.11
CA PHE A 70 15.59 -3.15 -2.09
C PHE A 70 15.69 -3.70 -0.67
N HIS A 71 15.25 -4.95 -0.46
CA HIS A 71 15.26 -5.58 0.87
C HIS A 71 16.69 -5.83 1.38
N TYR A 72 17.57 -6.30 0.51
CA TYR A 72 18.97 -6.61 0.86
C TYR A 72 19.92 -5.42 0.77
N SER A 73 19.52 -4.34 0.10
CA SER A 73 20.31 -3.11 -0.03
C SER A 73 20.68 -2.55 1.33
N THR A 74 21.95 -2.22 1.51
CA THR A 74 22.48 -1.53 2.69
C THR A 74 22.66 -0.03 2.47
N ALA A 75 22.30 0.48 1.29
CA ALA A 75 22.46 1.88 0.94
C ALA A 75 21.47 2.77 1.71
N GLU A 76 21.80 4.06 1.85
CA GLU A 76 20.97 5.07 2.52
C GLU A 76 20.73 6.23 1.53
N PRO A 77 19.50 6.40 0.99
CA PRO A 77 18.29 5.63 1.27
C PRO A 77 18.32 4.21 0.71
N LYS A 78 17.56 3.30 1.35
CA LYS A 78 17.43 1.89 0.96
C LYS A 78 17.06 1.77 -0.52
N GLY A 79 17.77 0.92 -1.25
CA GLY A 79 17.51 0.64 -2.66
C GLY A 79 17.92 1.73 -3.64
N SER A 80 18.71 2.73 -3.21
CA SER A 80 19.32 3.71 -4.14
C SER A 80 20.26 3.06 -5.16
N ASP A 81 20.87 1.93 -4.80
CA ASP A 81 21.68 1.07 -5.66
C ASP A 81 20.85 0.16 -6.59
N CYS A 82 19.54 0.07 -6.38
CA CYS A 82 18.62 -0.83 -7.10
C CYS A 82 17.78 -0.11 -8.15
N TYR A 83 18.09 1.16 -8.47
CA TYR A 83 17.27 2.00 -9.33
C TYR A 83 17.03 1.38 -10.72
N ASP A 84 18.04 0.74 -11.30
CA ASP A 84 17.91 0.11 -12.60
C ASP A 84 16.90 -1.05 -12.59
N ALA A 85 16.86 -1.85 -11.51
CA ALA A 85 15.89 -2.93 -11.37
C ALA A 85 14.45 -2.39 -11.25
N PHE A 86 14.25 -1.31 -10.50
CA PHE A 86 12.95 -0.64 -10.44
C PHE A 86 12.54 -0.05 -11.80
N LYS A 87 13.49 0.51 -12.55
CA LYS A 87 13.23 1.04 -13.89
C LYS A 87 12.83 -0.06 -14.88
N MET A 88 13.49 -1.23 -14.83
CA MET A 88 13.12 -2.38 -15.65
C MET A 88 11.71 -2.87 -15.32
N MET A 89 11.40 -3.01 -14.03
CA MET A 89 10.07 -3.35 -13.56
C MET A 89 9.00 -2.36 -14.06
N GLN A 90 9.26 -1.05 -13.94
CA GLN A 90 8.33 -0.02 -14.38
C GLN A 90 8.13 -0.02 -15.90
N THR A 91 9.22 -0.26 -16.65
CA THR A 91 9.17 -0.40 -18.10
C THR A 91 8.28 -1.60 -18.49
N CYS A 92 8.46 -2.76 -17.84
CA CYS A 92 7.59 -3.92 -18.06
C CYS A 92 6.12 -3.60 -17.77
N MET A 93 5.82 -2.93 -16.64
CA MET A 93 4.44 -2.60 -16.28
C MET A 93 3.79 -1.66 -17.31
N SER A 94 4.56 -0.75 -17.90
CA SER A 94 4.08 0.17 -18.95
C SER A 94 3.66 -0.54 -20.24
N GLU A 95 4.20 -1.73 -20.52
CA GLU A 95 3.80 -2.55 -21.68
C GLU A 95 2.45 -3.25 -21.47
N TYR A 96 2.00 -3.39 -20.21
CA TYR A 96 0.74 -4.05 -19.85
C TYR A 96 -0.26 -3.08 -19.17
N PRO A 97 -0.70 -2.00 -19.83
CA PRO A 97 -1.58 -0.99 -19.25
C PRO A 97 -2.98 -1.53 -18.92
N ALA A 98 -3.41 -2.65 -19.52
CA ALA A 98 -4.69 -3.27 -19.18
C ALA A 98 -4.67 -3.98 -17.80
N LEU A 99 -3.50 -4.37 -17.31
CA LEU A 99 -3.32 -5.09 -16.05
C LEU A 99 -2.81 -4.18 -14.93
N TYR A 100 -1.92 -3.24 -15.25
CA TYR A 100 -1.29 -2.33 -14.28
C TYR A 100 -1.70 -0.87 -14.43
N GLY A 101 -2.48 -0.53 -15.47
CA GLY A 101 -3.00 0.83 -15.62
C GLY A 101 -4.14 1.06 -14.64
N ASN A 102 -3.94 2.00 -13.72
CA ASN A 102 -4.94 2.42 -12.75
C ASN A 102 -6.19 2.97 -13.46
N LYS A 103 -7.28 2.20 -13.45
CA LYS A 103 -8.60 2.71 -13.86
C LYS A 103 -9.39 3.32 -12.70
N ASP A 104 -9.01 3.01 -11.45
CA ASP A 104 -9.83 3.29 -10.27
C ASP A 104 -9.08 3.99 -9.12
N ASN A 105 -7.79 4.33 -9.27
CA ASN A 105 -7.02 5.01 -8.22
C ASN A 105 -6.10 6.12 -8.78
N PRO A 106 -6.53 7.40 -8.75
CA PRO A 106 -5.69 8.53 -9.18
C PRO A 106 -4.56 8.89 -8.18
N ALA A 107 -4.38 8.12 -7.11
CA ALA A 107 -3.33 8.36 -6.10
C ALA A 107 -2.00 7.64 -6.39
N ASP A 108 -1.98 6.71 -7.35
CA ASP A 108 -0.78 5.98 -7.78
C ASP A 108 -0.24 6.50 -9.12
N ASP A 109 -0.69 7.68 -9.56
CA ASP A 109 -0.03 8.47 -10.61
C ASP A 109 1.28 9.01 -10.03
N ILE A 110 2.29 8.14 -9.97
CA ILE A 110 3.68 8.60 -9.88
C ILE A 110 3.95 9.28 -11.22
N ASP A 111 3.82 10.61 -11.21
CA ASP A 111 3.97 11.55 -12.32
C ASP A 111 5.02 11.06 -13.33
N MET A 112 4.53 10.46 -14.41
CA MET A 112 5.32 9.97 -15.54
C MET A 112 5.59 11.09 -16.56
N GLU A 113 5.54 12.37 -16.14
CA GLU A 113 5.69 13.53 -17.02
C GLU A 113 7.02 14.29 -16.90
N GLU A 114 7.83 14.09 -15.86
CA GLU A 114 9.00 14.97 -15.62
C GLU A 114 10.34 14.48 -16.24
N GLN A 115 10.32 13.64 -17.28
CA GLN A 115 11.56 13.19 -17.96
C GLN A 115 11.63 13.43 -19.48
N ARG A 116 10.65 14.11 -20.09
CA ARG A 116 10.69 14.40 -21.55
C ARG A 116 11.21 15.78 -21.95
N GLU A 117 11.50 16.68 -21.01
CA GLU A 117 11.80 18.09 -21.31
C GLU A 117 13.27 18.50 -21.01
N ILE A 118 14.24 17.56 -21.02
CA ILE A 118 15.68 17.90 -20.97
C ILE A 118 16.41 17.25 -22.14
N SER A 119 15.87 17.40 -23.36
CA SER A 119 16.65 17.16 -24.57
C SER A 119 16.09 17.89 -25.79
N SER A 120 15.77 19.18 -25.69
CA SER A 120 15.79 20.03 -26.88
C SER A 120 15.82 21.52 -26.53
N SER A 121 16.75 22.24 -27.17
CA SER A 121 16.75 23.69 -27.39
C SER A 121 17.28 24.60 -26.27
N LYS A 122 18.59 24.87 -26.36
CA LYS A 122 19.14 26.22 -26.09
C LYS A 122 18.32 27.27 -26.85
N ASN A 123 17.83 28.31 -26.18
CA ASN A 123 17.97 29.67 -26.71
C ASN A 123 17.83 30.73 -25.60
N GLU A 124 18.79 31.65 -25.58
CA GLU A 124 18.81 32.83 -24.73
C GLU A 124 17.70 33.82 -25.13
N ASN A 125 16.79 34.13 -24.19
CA ASN A 125 16.16 35.43 -23.96
C ASN A 125 14.80 35.25 -23.27
N SER A 126 14.75 35.39 -21.95
CA SER A 126 13.67 36.14 -21.27
C SER A 126 14.03 36.34 -19.79
N LEU A 127 15.07 37.12 -19.53
CA LEU A 127 15.24 37.83 -18.27
C LEU A 127 14.38 39.10 -18.35
N LYS A 128 13.12 39.02 -17.92
CA LYS A 128 12.39 40.12 -17.25
C LYS A 128 10.94 39.74 -16.94
N ARG A 129 10.60 39.91 -15.65
CA ARG A 129 9.33 39.63 -14.95
C ARG A 129 9.30 38.18 -14.47
N GLU A 130 9.50 37.84 -13.20
CA GLU A 130 9.15 38.57 -11.98
C GLU A 130 10.21 38.36 -10.89
N LEU A 131 10.88 39.44 -10.49
CA LEU A 131 11.60 39.52 -9.23
C LEU A 131 11.18 40.83 -8.55
N SER A 132 10.21 40.71 -7.65
CA SER A 132 9.85 41.60 -6.53
C SER A 132 8.62 40.93 -5.96
N LEU A 133 8.59 40.32 -4.78
CA LEU A 133 9.18 40.59 -3.49
C LEU A 133 8.89 39.26 -2.73
N ASN A 134 9.82 38.52 -2.14
CA ASN A 134 10.35 38.79 -0.82
C ASN A 134 11.41 37.72 -0.53
N HIS A 135 12.61 38.19 -0.21
CA HIS A 135 13.66 37.43 0.43
C HIS A 135 13.50 37.62 1.93
N GLU A 136 13.25 36.56 2.69
CA GLU A 136 13.67 36.50 4.09
C GLU A 136 13.78 35.04 4.53
N ILE A 137 15.01 34.53 4.47
CA ILE A 137 15.46 33.43 5.34
C ILE A 137 16.19 34.10 6.49
N ASP A 138 15.58 34.09 7.68
CA ASP A 138 16.36 33.94 8.90
C ASP A 138 15.55 33.19 9.98
N LYS A 139 16.22 32.22 10.60
CA LYS A 139 15.79 31.39 11.73
C LYS A 139 15.86 32.25 13.04
N PRO A 140 15.63 31.75 14.28
CA PRO A 140 14.91 30.55 14.77
C PRO A 140 14.00 30.82 16.02
N ARG A 141 13.36 29.74 16.51
CA ARG A 141 13.22 29.38 17.95
C ARG A 141 12.09 30.01 18.82
N THR A 142 11.17 29.11 19.21
CA THR A 142 10.60 28.84 20.56
C THR A 142 9.42 29.62 21.17
N PHE A 143 8.61 28.78 21.83
CA PHE A 143 7.93 28.90 23.12
C PHE A 143 6.51 29.50 23.19
N ALA A 144 5.57 28.56 23.26
CA ALA A 144 4.42 28.49 24.19
C ALA A 144 3.94 29.76 24.90
N LYS A 145 2.63 30.01 24.79
CA LYS A 145 1.62 30.01 25.87
C LYS A 145 0.22 30.16 25.24
N SER A 146 -0.71 29.24 25.56
CA SER A 146 -1.80 29.43 26.54
C SER A 146 -2.84 30.42 25.99
N THR A 147 -4.12 30.11 25.82
CA THR A 147 -5.14 29.56 26.74
C THR A 147 -6.42 29.44 25.89
N GLU A 148 -7.17 28.32 25.94
CA GLU A 148 -8.56 28.17 26.49
C GLU A 148 -9.58 29.17 25.92
N MET A 149 -10.82 28.87 25.55
CA MET A 149 -11.87 27.87 25.85
C MET A 149 -12.90 28.08 24.71
N GLU A 150 -13.80 27.19 24.29
CA GLU A 150 -14.81 26.44 25.04
C GLU A 150 -15.52 25.51 24.04
N GLN A 151 -15.76 24.24 24.42
CA GLN A 151 -16.56 23.29 23.66
C GLN A 151 -17.68 22.78 24.59
N THR A 152 -18.90 23.24 24.35
CA THR A 152 -20.09 22.82 25.11
C THR A 152 -20.62 21.51 24.54
N THR A 153 -20.52 20.43 25.32
CA THR A 153 -21.22 19.15 25.09
C THR A 153 -22.23 18.93 26.22
N ILE A 154 -23.47 18.61 25.83
CA ILE A 154 -24.58 18.24 26.72
C ILE A 154 -24.61 16.70 26.87
N VAL A 155 -24.66 16.21 28.11
CA VAL A 155 -25.13 14.85 28.52
C VAL A 155 -26.12 15.12 29.65
N GLY A 156 -27.41 14.74 29.59
CA GLY A 156 -27.94 13.38 29.66
C GLY A 156 -28.41 13.10 31.10
N ASN A 157 -29.69 13.36 31.39
CA ASN A 157 -30.35 13.11 32.68
C ASN A 157 -30.99 11.71 32.73
N ASN A 158 -31.05 11.17 33.94
CA ASN A 158 -31.72 9.94 34.40
C ASN A 158 -33.10 9.66 33.80
#